data_AF-A0A3D4EII1-F1
#
_entry.id   AF-A0A3D4EII1-F1
#
_cell.length_a   1.000
_cell.length_b   1.000
_cell.length_c   1.000
_cell.angle_alpha   90.00
_cell.angle_beta   90.00
_cell.angle_gamma   90.00
#
_symmetry.space_group_name_H-M   'P 1'
#
loop_
_entity.id
_entity.type
_entity.pdbx_description
1 polymer ?
#
loop_
_entity_poly.entity_id
_entity_poly.type
_entity_poly.pdbx_seq_one_letter_code
_entity_poly.pdbx_strand_id
1 'polypeptide(L)'
;MLGSHGELKIGLDIYSPKPNCESLKENVFLSLGDMDTLTIKGFETGEVQYDAQSEMYRCECTVEASANLVRSLSAPNAAFALEVD
;
A
#
# COMPACT_ATOMS: atom_id res chain seq x y z
N MET A 1 8.81 -23.69 2.20
CA MET A 1 7.82 -22.60 2.23
C MET A 1 7.27 -22.46 0.81
N LEU A 2 6.00 -22.75 0.56
CA LEU A 2 5.38 -22.53 -0.76
C LEU A 2 4.78 -21.13 -0.75
N GLY A 3 5.55 -20.15 -1.24
CA GLY A 3 5.09 -18.77 -1.37
C GLY A 3 4.60 -18.53 -2.79
N SER A 4 3.44 -17.88 -2.93
CA SER A 4 3.07 -17.26 -4.20
C SER A 4 3.58 -15.82 -4.20
N HIS A 5 4.10 -15.36 -5.33
CA HIS A 5 4.53 -13.98 -5.53
C HIS A 5 3.40 -13.19 -6.16
N GLY A 6 3.07 -12.03 -5.60
CA GLY A 6 2.09 -11.10 -6.14
C GLY A 6 2.72 -9.74 -6.40
N GLU A 7 2.27 -9.05 -7.44
CA GLU A 7 2.54 -7.62 -7.61
C GLU A 7 1.34 -6.83 -7.08
N LEU A 8 1.62 -5.79 -6.31
CA LEU A 8 0.64 -4.90 -5.71
C LEU A 8 0.89 -3.48 -6.19
N LYS A 9 -0.21 -2.77 -6.44
CA LYS A 9 -0.23 -1.32 -6.65
C LYS A 9 -1.18 -0.72 -5.61
N ILE A 10 -0.61 0.04 -4.67
CA ILE A 10 -1.31 0.58 -3.51
C ILE A 10 -1.45 2.09 -3.72
N GLY A 11 -2.70 2.57 -3.86
CA GLY A 11 -3.01 4.00 -3.85
C GLY A 11 -3.37 4.45 -2.43
N LEU A 12 -2.77 5.53 -1.97
CA LEU A 12 -3.01 6.12 -0.65
C LEU A 12 -3.20 7.62 -0.78
N ASP A 13 -4.15 8.15 -0.01
CA ASP A 13 -4.35 9.59 0.15
C ASP A 13 -3.83 10.03 1.52
N ILE A 14 -2.84 10.91 1.51
CA ILE A 14 -2.21 11.45 2.72
C ILE A 14 -2.85 12.81 3.01
N TYR A 15 -3.44 12.94 4.20
CA TYR A 15 -4.05 14.18 4.67
C TYR A 15 -3.20 14.86 5.74
N SER A 16 -3.06 16.18 5.65
CA SER A 16 -2.28 17.00 6.57
C SER A 16 -2.97 18.34 6.85
N PRO A 17 -2.94 18.84 8.10
CA PRO A 17 -3.40 20.20 8.40
C PRO A 17 -2.43 21.27 7.87
N LYS A 18 -1.27 20.89 7.32
CA LYS A 18 -0.25 21.80 6.80
C LYS A 18 0.07 21.46 5.34
N PRO A 19 0.44 22.45 4.51
CA PRO A 19 0.76 22.23 3.09
C PRO A 19 2.02 21.40 2.86
N ASN A 20 2.86 21.22 3.88
CA ASN A 20 4.04 20.37 3.78
C ASN A 20 3.68 18.91 4.09
N CYS A 21 3.58 18.10 3.03
CA CYS A 21 3.36 16.66 3.12
C CYS A 21 4.64 15.83 2.87
N GLU A 22 5.81 16.45 2.64
CA GLU A 22 7.03 15.72 2.27
C GLU A 22 7.45 14.71 3.35
N SER A 23 7.47 15.14 4.62
CA SER A 23 7.79 14.25 5.73
C SER A 23 6.78 13.12 5.92
N LEU A 24 5.50 13.37 5.60
CA LEU A 24 4.47 12.34 5.68
C LEU A 24 4.64 11.30 4.56
N LYS A 25 4.98 11.73 3.34
CA LYS A 25 5.31 10.85 2.22
C LYS A 25 6.49 9.94 2.57
N GLU A 26 7.55 10.50 3.12
CA GLU A 26 8.74 9.76 3.54
C GLU A 26 8.41 8.73 4.63
N ASN A 27 7.61 9.10 5.63
CA ASN A 27 7.18 8.17 6.67
C ASN A 27 6.35 7.01 6.10
N VAL A 28 5.46 7.26 5.13
CA VAL A 28 4.68 6.20 4.45
C VAL A 28 5.61 5.26 3.70
N PHE A 29 6.56 5.81 2.94
CA PHE A 29 7.54 5.01 2.21
C PHE A 29 8.37 4.13 3.15
N LEU A 30 8.92 4.70 4.23
CA LEU A 30 9.70 3.96 5.22
C LEU A 30 8.87 2.87 5.89
N SER A 31 7.63 3.19 6.30
CA SER A 31 6.74 2.22 6.95
C SER A 31 6.39 1.04 6.04
N LEU A 32 6.25 1.29 4.73
CA LEU A 32 5.99 0.23 3.75
C LEU A 32 7.27 -0.55 3.40
N GLY A 33 8.43 0.11 3.41
CA GLY A 33 9.75 -0.51 3.19
C GLY A 33 10.20 -1.42 4.34
N ASP A 34 9.79 -1.12 5.58
CA ASP A 34 10.09 -1.92 6.76
C ASP A 34 9.24 -3.21 6.86
N MET A 35 8.28 -3.43 5.95
CA MET A 35 7.46 -4.64 5.93
C MET A 35 8.21 -5.79 5.23
N ASP A 36 8.64 -6.79 6.00
CA ASP A 36 9.37 -7.97 5.50
C ASP A 36 8.66 -8.73 4.35
N THR A 37 7.32 -8.63 4.28
CA THR A 37 6.51 -9.29 3.26
C THR A 37 6.38 -8.49 1.96
N LEU A 38 6.81 -7.23 1.95
CA LEU A 38 6.75 -6.32 0.82
C LEU A 38 8.15 -5.96 0.32
N THR A 39 8.27 -5.78 -0.98
CA THR A 39 9.48 -5.25 -1.62
C THR A 39 9.06 -4.12 -2.53
N ILE A 40 9.34 -2.88 -2.12
CA ILE A 40 8.97 -1.69 -2.87
C ILE A 40 9.77 -1.62 -4.17
N LYS A 41 9.08 -1.41 -5.28
CA LYS A 41 9.62 -1.27 -6.63
C LYS A 41 9.50 0.15 -7.17
N GLY A 42 8.46 0.85 -6.76
CA GLY A 42 8.18 2.22 -7.19
C GLY A 42 7.37 2.97 -6.16
N PHE A 43 7.64 4.26 -6.05
CA PHE A 43 6.90 5.18 -5.18
C PHE A 43 6.72 6.50 -5.92
N GLU A 44 5.48 6.85 -6.21
CA GLU A 44 5.10 8.06 -6.91
C GLU A 44 4.22 8.91 -6.00
N THR A 45 4.39 10.23 -6.06
CA THR A 45 3.54 11.16 -5.30
C THR A 45 3.03 12.25 -6.20
N GLY A 46 1.75 12.57 -6.04
CA GLY A 46 1.12 13.70 -6.70
C GLY A 46 1.46 15.03 -6.04
N GLU A 47 0.89 16.08 -6.62
CA GLU A 47 0.90 17.42 -6.05
C GLU A 47 0.02 17.49 -4.79
N VAL A 48 0.38 18.40 -3.88
CA VAL A 48 -0.42 18.68 -2.69
C VAL A 48 -1.55 19.63 -3.08
N GLN A 49 -2.79 19.25 -2.80
CA GLN A 49 -3.97 20.05 -3.07
C GLN A 49 -4.77 20.22 -1.78
N TYR A 50 -5.43 21.37 -1.60
CA TYR A 50 -6.34 21.57 -0.48
C TYR A 50 -7.69 20.92 -0.78
N ASP A 51 -8.10 19.96 0.03
CA ASP A 51 -9.41 19.31 -0.04
C ASP A 51 -10.39 20.03 0.90
N ALA A 52 -11.36 20.70 0.30
CA ALA A 52 -12.37 21.47 1.02
C ALA A 52 -13.37 20.59 1.80
N GLN A 53 -13.52 19.30 1.47
CA GLN A 53 -14.43 18.41 2.20
C GLN A 53 -13.84 17.96 3.54
N SER A 54 -12.53 17.68 3.55
CA SER A 54 -11.80 17.29 4.76
C SER A 54 -11.17 18.47 5.51
N GLU A 55 -11.20 19.67 4.93
CA GLU A 55 -10.52 20.88 5.41
C GLU A 55 -9.01 20.65 5.64
N MET A 56 -8.40 19.83 4.78
CA MET A 56 -7.00 19.41 4.90
C MET A 56 -6.28 19.44 3.54
N TYR A 57 -4.96 19.52 3.59
CA TYR A 57 -4.12 19.29 2.41
C TYR A 57 -4.03 17.79 2.14
N ARG A 58 -4.47 17.38 0.95
CA ARG A 58 -4.42 16.02 0.43
C ARG A 58 -3.24 15.89 -0.51
N CYS A 59 -2.53 14.78 -0.40
CA CYS A 59 -1.56 14.35 -1.39
C CYS A 59 -1.79 12.88 -1.73
N GLU A 60 -1.95 12.61 -3.01
CA GLU A 60 -2.05 11.24 -3.50
C GLU A 60 -0.64 10.63 -3.59
N CYS A 61 -0.49 9.37 -3.20
CA CYS A 61 0.71 8.60 -3.47
C CYS A 61 0.37 7.19 -3.92
N THR A 62 1.20 6.67 -4.82
CA THR A 62 1.04 5.32 -5.38
C THR A 62 2.32 4.54 -5.15
N VAL A 63 2.17 3.33 -4.61
CA VAL A 63 3.28 2.44 -4.29
C VAL A 63 3.15 1.17 -5.08
N GLU A 64 4.20 0.85 -5.83
CA GLU A 64 4.31 -0.43 -6.53
C GLU A 64 5.23 -1.33 -5.71
N ALA A 65 4.74 -2.51 -5.35
CA ALA A 65 5.46 -3.43 -4.49
C ALA A 65 5.24 -4.88 -4.92
N SER A 66 6.25 -5.70 -4.73
CA SER A 66 6.07 -7.15 -4.73
C SER A 66 5.73 -7.63 -3.33
N ALA A 67 4.80 -8.58 -3.24
CA ALA A 67 4.41 -9.21 -1.98
C ALA A 67 4.65 -10.72 -2.04
N ASN A 68 5.30 -11.24 -1.00
CA ASN A 68 5.39 -12.67 -0.79
C ASN A 68 4.16 -13.14 -0.02
N LEU A 69 3.21 -13.77 -0.72
CA LEU A 69 2.04 -14.39 -0.12
C LEU A 69 2.46 -15.74 0.47
N VAL A 70 2.81 -15.72 1.76
CA VAL A 70 3.07 -16.95 2.50
C VAL A 70 1.71 -17.57 2.88
N ARG A 71 1.36 -18.69 2.26
CA ARG A 71 0.24 -19.50 2.77
C ARG A 71 0.66 -20.06 4.13
N SER A 72 -0.05 -19.67 5.19
CA SER A 72 0.10 -20.36 6.47
C SER A 72 -0.23 -21.84 6.28
N LEU A 73 0.67 -22.73 6.70
CA LEU A 73 0.49 -24.18 6.64
C LEU A 73 -0.63 -24.70 7.56
N SER A 74 -1.33 -23.83 8.28
CA SER A 74 -2.34 -24.19 9.27
C SER A 74 -3.78 -24.34 8.74
N ALA A 75 -4.00 -24.39 7.43
CA ALA A 75 -5.33 -24.74 6.89
C ALA A 75 -5.23 -25.75 5.74
N PRO A 76 -5.11 -27.06 6.04
CA PRO A 76 -5.02 -28.10 5.01
C PRO A 76 -6.29 -28.29 4.16
N ASN A 77 -7.40 -27.59 4.44
CA ASN A 77 -8.72 -27.87 3.82
C ASN A 77 -9.60 -26.63 3.55
N ALA A 78 -9.05 -25.45 3.29
CA ALA A 78 -9.87 -24.37 2.72
C ALA A 78 -9.91 -24.54 1.19
N ALA A 79 -10.84 -25.38 0.72
CA ALA A 79 -11.20 -25.43 -0.69
C ALA A 79 -11.66 -24.03 -1.12
N PHE A 80 -10.87 -23.36 -1.95
CA PHE A 80 -11.34 -22.23 -2.72
C PHE A 80 -12.31 -22.77 -3.77
N ALA A 81 -13.58 -22.89 -3.42
CA ALA A 81 -14.64 -22.98 -4.40
C ALA A 81 -14.76 -21.59 -5.04
N LEU A 82 -14.21 -21.46 -6.25
CA LEU A 82 -14.62 -20.39 -7.16
C LEU A 82 -16.07 -20.72 -7.54
N GLU A 83 -17.04 -20.08 -6.90
CA GLU A 83 -18.39 -20.02 -7.45
C GLU A 83 -18.30 -19.21 -8.75
N VAL A 84 -18.47 -19.91 -9.86
CA VAL A 84 -18.68 -19.34 -11.19
C VAL A 84 -20.19 -19.38 -11.39
N ASP A 85 -20.84 -18.23 -11.42
CA ASP A 85 -22.22 -18.08 -11.93
C ASP A 85 -22.29 -18.46 -13.42
#